data_AF-A0A1H5C9Q7-F1
#
_entry.id   AF-A0A1H5C9Q7-F1
#
_cell.length_a   1.000
_cell.length_b   1.000
_cell.length_c   1.000
_cell.angle_alpha   90.00
_cell.angle_beta   90.00
_cell.angle_gamma   90.00
#
_symmetry.space_group_name_H-M   'P 1'
#
loop_
_entity.id
_entity.type
_entity.pdbx_description
1 polymer ?
#
loop_
_entity_poly.entity_id
_entity_poly.type
_entity_poly.pdbx_seq_one_letter_code
_entity_poly.pdbx_strand_id
1 'polypeptide(L)'
;MNAQPMTCGDYVTATFARDFVADGFDHDTVERIHRGLFDEWTHALAQSGLFSNGTVADALDSWQDDPHSLLSALLANADEITLKRYDLVWEALERSAHAGSADAVVEYA
;
A
#
# COMPACT_ATOMS: atom_id res chain seq x y z
N MET A 1 -21.26 -22.53 3.35
CA MET A 1 -20.47 -21.30 3.18
C MET A 1 -19.06 -21.64 3.60
N ASN A 2 -18.16 -21.89 2.64
CA ASN A 2 -16.75 -22.12 2.97
C ASN A 2 -16.19 -20.77 3.40
N ALA A 3 -15.77 -20.64 4.66
CA ALA A 3 -14.97 -19.50 5.07
C ALA A 3 -13.64 -19.63 4.34
N GLN A 4 -13.50 -18.95 3.20
CA GLN A 4 -12.20 -18.77 2.58
C GLN A 4 -11.31 -18.10 3.65
N PRO A 5 -10.06 -18.56 3.83
CA PRO A 5 -9.15 -17.84 4.70
C PRO A 5 -9.04 -16.41 4.19
N MET A 6 -9.50 -15.43 4.98
CA MET A 6 -9.31 -14.02 4.62
C MET A 6 -7.82 -13.75 4.57
N THR A 7 -7.33 -13.28 3.44
CA THR A 7 -5.96 -12.79 3.36
C THR A 7 -5.85 -11.44 4.05
N CYS A 8 -4.62 -11.02 4.31
CA CYS A 8 -4.35 -9.69 4.82
C CYS A 8 -4.92 -8.58 3.91
N GLY A 9 -4.81 -8.77 2.60
CA GLY A 9 -5.39 -7.86 1.59
C GLY A 9 -6.91 -7.81 1.63
N ASP A 10 -7.59 -8.95 1.82
CA ASP A 10 -9.06 -8.99 1.96
C ASP A 10 -9.52 -8.21 3.20
N TYR A 11 -8.80 -8.36 4.32
CA TYR A 11 -9.13 -7.62 5.54
C TYR A 11 -8.90 -6.12 5.39
N VAL A 12 -7.77 -5.71 4.79
CA VAL A 12 -7.49 -4.29 4.52
C VAL A 12 -8.57 -3.71 3.60
N THR A 13 -8.95 -4.44 2.56
CA THR A 13 -10.04 -4.05 1.66
C THR A 13 -11.35 -3.86 2.42
N ALA A 14 -11.75 -4.85 3.22
CA ALA A 14 -13.01 -4.81 3.96
C ALA A 14 -13.05 -3.71 5.03
N THR A 15 -11.89 -3.36 5.61
CA THR A 15 -11.79 -2.44 6.76
C THR A 15 -11.54 -1.01 6.32
N PHE A 16 -10.63 -0.79 5.36
CA PHE A 16 -10.10 0.54 5.02
C PHE A 16 -10.50 1.03 3.64
N ALA A 17 -10.72 0.17 2.64
CA ALA A 17 -10.92 0.62 1.26
C ALA A 17 -12.09 1.62 1.12
N ARG A 18 -13.19 1.39 1.86
CA ARG A 18 -14.35 2.29 1.81
C ARG A 18 -14.03 3.68 2.36
N ASP A 19 -13.30 3.74 3.47
CA ASP A 19 -12.93 5.00 4.12
C ASP A 19 -11.90 5.75 3.27
N PHE A 20 -10.90 5.03 2.77
CA PHE A 20 -9.87 5.55 1.88
C PHE A 20 -10.44 6.18 0.60
N VAL A 21 -11.41 5.52 -0.05
CA VAL A 21 -12.07 6.06 -1.25
C VAL A 21 -13.02 7.22 -0.91
N ALA A 22 -13.61 7.21 0.30
CA ALA A 22 -14.55 8.25 0.73
C ALA A 22 -13.84 9.54 1.19
N ASP A 23 -12.68 9.44 1.82
CA ASP A 23 -11.86 10.60 2.23
C ASP A 23 -11.28 11.32 1.00
N GLY A 24 -11.01 10.56 -0.06
CA GLY A 24 -10.72 11.07 -1.39
C GLY A 24 -9.32 10.69 -1.87
N PHE A 25 -8.65 11.65 -2.51
CA PHE A 25 -7.31 11.41 -3.05
C PHE A 25 -6.25 11.89 -2.05
N ASP A 26 -5.56 10.95 -1.39
CA ASP A 26 -4.52 11.24 -0.40
C ASP A 26 -3.12 10.94 -0.91
N HIS A 27 -2.49 11.97 -1.47
CA HIS A 27 -1.11 11.88 -1.96
C HIS A 27 -0.12 11.49 -0.85
N ASP A 28 -0.30 12.00 0.38
CA ASP A 28 0.59 11.69 1.51
C ASP A 28 0.61 10.19 1.82
N THR A 29 -0.57 9.57 1.83
CA THR A 29 -0.72 8.13 2.06
C THR A 29 -0.05 7.32 0.95
N VAL A 30 -0.20 7.71 -0.32
CA VAL A 30 0.51 7.04 -1.44
C VAL A 30 2.01 7.15 -1.29
N GLU A 31 2.52 8.34 -0.96
CA GLU A 31 3.94 8.56 -0.75
C GLU A 31 4.49 7.72 0.42
N ARG A 32 3.71 7.58 1.50
CA ARG A 32 4.07 6.74 2.66
C ARG A 32 4.14 5.26 2.28
N ILE A 33 3.14 4.75 1.56
CA ILE A 33 3.11 3.37 1.05
C ILE A 33 4.33 3.14 0.14
N HIS A 34 4.60 4.07 -0.78
CA HIS A 34 5.74 3.99 -1.67
C HIS A 34 7.09 4.04 -0.93
N ARG A 35 7.18 4.73 0.21
CA ARG A 35 8.38 4.77 1.08
C ARG A 35 8.49 3.54 2.00
N GLY A 36 7.54 2.62 1.97
CA GLY A 36 7.54 1.43 2.83
C GLY A 36 7.07 1.68 4.27
N LEU A 37 6.38 2.79 4.53
CA LEU A 37 5.92 3.16 5.87
C LEU A 37 4.60 2.46 6.23
N PHE A 38 4.66 1.15 6.51
CA PHE A 38 3.45 0.32 6.71
C PHE A 38 2.94 0.19 8.16
N ASP A 39 3.53 0.93 9.09
CA ASP A 39 3.33 0.75 10.53
C ASP A 39 1.83 0.85 10.91
N GLU A 40 1.11 1.80 10.31
CA GLU A 40 -0.33 2.00 10.57
C GLU A 40 -1.19 0.78 10.21
N TRP A 41 -0.95 0.15 9.07
CA TRP A 41 -1.73 -1.00 8.62
C TRP A 41 -1.34 -2.25 9.40
N THR A 42 -0.05 -2.46 9.68
CA THR A 42 0.40 -3.56 10.53
C THR A 42 -0.13 -3.45 11.95
N HIS A 43 -0.17 -2.24 12.51
CA HIS A 43 -0.73 -1.99 13.83
C HIS A 43 -2.24 -2.30 13.86
N ALA A 44 -2.97 -1.89 12.82
CA ALA A 44 -4.38 -2.18 12.74
C ALA A 44 -4.68 -3.68 12.57
N LEU A 45 -3.87 -4.41 11.79
CA LEU A 45 -3.96 -5.87 11.67
C LEU A 45 -3.72 -6.57 13.00
N ALA A 46 -2.70 -6.14 13.75
CA ALA A 46 -2.40 -6.67 15.07
C ALA A 46 -3.52 -6.38 16.08
N GLN A 47 -4.11 -5.17 16.03
CA GLN A 47 -5.25 -4.81 16.88
C GLN A 47 -6.55 -5.56 16.52
N SER A 48 -6.70 -5.97 15.27
CA SER A 48 -7.87 -6.75 14.81
C SER A 48 -8.04 -8.06 15.59
N GLY A 49 -6.94 -8.65 16.07
CA GLY A 49 -6.93 -9.95 16.74
C GLY A 49 -7.24 -11.15 15.82
N LEU A 50 -7.48 -10.90 14.52
CA LEU A 50 -7.75 -11.92 13.51
C LEU A 50 -6.49 -12.60 12.98
N PHE A 51 -5.36 -11.89 13.03
CA PHE A 51 -4.09 -12.36 12.50
C PHE A 51 -3.07 -12.56 13.62
N SER A 52 -2.28 -13.62 13.52
CA SER A 52 -1.15 -13.84 14.42
C SER A 52 -0.01 -12.86 14.08
N ASN A 53 0.84 -12.53 15.05
CA ASN A 53 2.02 -11.67 14.81
C ASN A 53 2.91 -12.17 13.65
N GLY A 54 3.03 -13.49 13.47
CA GLY A 54 3.77 -14.07 12.35
C GLY A 54 3.12 -13.76 10.99
N THR A 55 1.79 -13.77 10.91
CA THR A 55 1.04 -13.40 9.70
C THR A 55 1.12 -11.90 9.41
N VAL A 56 1.13 -11.06 10.46
CA VAL A 56 1.33 -9.61 10.29
C VAL A 56 2.75 -9.30 9.80
N ALA A 57 3.76 -10.03 10.31
CA ALA A 57 5.14 -9.89 9.85
C ALA A 57 5.32 -10.37 8.39
N ASP A 58 4.67 -11.47 8.01
CA ASP A 58 4.66 -11.98 6.63
C ASP A 58 3.98 -11.00 5.65
N ALA A 59 2.87 -10.39 6.07
CA ALA A 59 2.22 -9.34 5.31
C ALA A 59 3.12 -8.10 5.15
N LEU A 60 3.84 -7.70 6.20
CA LEU A 60 4.78 -6.59 6.15
C LEU A 60 5.92 -6.88 5.17
N ASP A 61 6.50 -8.08 5.21
CA ASP A 61 7.56 -8.50 4.28
C ASP A 61 7.05 -8.48 2.83
N SER A 62 5.84 -9.01 2.60
CA SER A 62 5.19 -8.99 1.28
C SER A 62 4.95 -7.56 0.77
N TRP A 63 4.56 -6.63 1.64
CA TRP A 63 4.36 -5.22 1.25
C TRP A 63 5.67 -4.46 1.06
N GLN A 64 6.75 -4.88 1.73
CA GLN A 64 8.08 -4.32 1.47
C GLN A 64 8.65 -4.79 0.13
N ASP A 65 8.36 -6.02 -0.27
CA ASP A 65 8.73 -6.55 -1.60
C ASP A 65 7.86 -5.92 -2.70
N ASP A 66 6.54 -5.88 -2.49
CA ASP A 66 5.57 -5.29 -3.42
C ASP A 66 4.63 -4.29 -2.71
N PRO A 67 5.02 -3.00 -2.59
CA PRO A 67 4.20 -1.98 -1.94
C PRO A 67 2.89 -1.69 -2.70
N HIS A 68 2.85 -2.04 -3.99
CA HIS A 68 1.68 -1.90 -4.84
C HIS A 68 0.53 -2.85 -4.44
N SER A 69 0.84 -4.01 -3.83
CA SER A 69 -0.17 -4.94 -3.32
C SER A 69 -1.06 -4.32 -2.24
N LEU A 70 -0.51 -3.50 -1.34
CA LEU A 70 -1.29 -2.80 -0.32
C LEU A 70 -2.17 -1.72 -0.96
N LEU A 71 -1.62 -0.93 -1.88
CA LEU A 71 -2.36 0.10 -2.60
C LEU A 71 -3.54 -0.51 -3.38
N SER A 72 -3.31 -1.63 -4.04
CA SER A 72 -4.33 -2.38 -4.78
C SER A 72 -5.49 -2.83 -3.87
N ALA A 73 -5.18 -3.26 -2.64
CA ALA A 73 -6.19 -3.64 -1.65
C ALA A 73 -7.01 -2.42 -1.16
N LEU A 74 -6.35 -1.27 -0.93
CA LEU A 74 -7.05 -0.03 -0.56
C LEU A 74 -7.95 0.50 -1.69
N LEU A 75 -7.57 0.27 -2.94
CA LEU A 75 -8.30 0.72 -4.11
C LEU A 75 -9.28 -0.32 -4.69
N ALA A 76 -9.43 -1.49 -4.06
CA ALA A 76 -10.25 -2.57 -4.59
C ALA A 76 -11.74 -2.18 -4.80
N ASN A 77 -12.24 -1.16 -4.09
CA ASN A 77 -13.59 -0.62 -4.24
C ASN A 77 -13.62 0.80 -4.83
N ALA A 78 -12.51 1.26 -5.43
CA ALA A 78 -12.40 2.57 -6.05
C ALA A 78 -12.94 2.58 -7.49
N ASP A 79 -13.51 3.71 -7.92
CA ASP A 79 -13.88 3.91 -9.32
C ASP A 79 -12.66 4.00 -10.25
N GLU A 80 -12.85 3.69 -11.53
CA GLU A 80 -11.79 3.73 -12.56
C GLU A 80 -11.07 5.08 -12.65
N ILE A 81 -11.77 6.18 -12.37
CA ILE A 81 -11.18 7.53 -12.37
C ILE A 81 -10.20 7.70 -11.20
N THR A 82 -10.56 7.16 -10.03
CA THR A 82 -9.70 7.16 -8.85
C THR A 82 -8.48 6.28 -9.10
N LEU A 83 -8.69 5.06 -9.62
CA LEU A 83 -7.59 4.15 -10.00
C LEU A 83 -6.57 4.82 -10.92
N LYS A 84 -7.03 5.46 -12.00
CA LYS A 84 -6.14 6.17 -12.94
C LYS A 84 -5.37 7.33 -12.29
N ARG A 85 -5.99 8.03 -11.34
CA ARG A 85 -5.32 9.14 -10.64
C ARG A 85 -4.20 8.61 -9.73
N TYR A 86 -4.46 7.52 -9.01
CA TYR A 86 -3.47 6.88 -8.15
C TYR A 86 -2.32 6.28 -8.96
N ASP A 87 -2.62 5.62 -10.08
CA ASP A 87 -1.63 5.08 -11.03
C ASP A 87 -0.67 6.16 -11.55
N LEU A 88 -1.21 7.30 -12.03
CA LEU A 88 -0.38 8.43 -12.49
C LEU A 88 0.54 9.00 -11.41
N VAL A 89 0.10 9.02 -10.16
CA VAL A 89 0.91 9.52 -9.04
C VAL A 89 1.95 8.49 -8.64
N TRP A 90 1.61 7.20 -8.65
CA TRP A 90 2.55 6.11 -8.43
C TRP A 90 3.68 6.15 -9.46
N GLU A 91 3.37 6.23 -10.75
CA GLU A 91 4.37 6.34 -11.83
C GLU A 91 5.27 7.57 -11.65
N ALA A 92 4.72 8.69 -11.15
CA ALA A 92 5.50 9.89 -10.87
C ALA A 92 6.47 9.71 -9.69
N LEU A 93 6.05 9.00 -8.65
CA LEU A 93 6.88 8.64 -7.50
C LEU A 93 7.99 7.66 -7.91
N GLU A 94 7.67 6.62 -8.67
CA GLU A 94 8.65 5.65 -9.19
C GLU A 94 9.72 6.33 -10.04
N ARG A 95 9.30 7.26 -10.92
CA ARG A 95 10.21 8.07 -11.74
C ARG A 95 11.12 8.95 -10.87
N SER A 96 10.58 9.51 -9.79
CA SER A 96 11.34 10.36 -8.86
C SER A 96 12.34 9.53 -8.05
N ALA A 97 11.97 8.32 -7.63
CA ALA A 97 12.87 7.38 -6.94
C ALA A 97 14.01 6.91 -7.86
N HIS A 98 13.72 6.61 -9.13
CA HIS A 98 14.74 6.26 -10.12
C HIS A 98 15.66 7.46 -10.45
N ALA A 99 15.09 8.67 -10.56
CA ALA A 99 15.88 9.87 -10.82
C ALA A 99 16.82 10.23 -9.66
N GLY A 100 16.35 10.12 -8.41
CA GLY A 100 17.18 10.32 -7.22
C GLY A 100 18.30 9.29 -7.09
N SER A 101 18.09 8.08 -7.61
CA SER A 101 19.12 7.03 -7.67
C SER A 101 20.17 7.31 -8.76
N ALA A 102 19.77 7.93 -9.88
CA ALA A 102 20.67 8.26 -10.99
C ALA A 102 21.55 9.49 -10.72
N ASP A 103 21.03 10.49 -9.99
CA ASP A 103 21.78 11.71 -9.65
C ASP A 103 22.94 11.43 -8.66
N ALA A 104 22.80 10.41 -7.80
CA ALA A 104 23.87 9.99 -6.89
C ALA A 104 25.07 9.33 -7.59
N VAL A 105 24.96 8.95 -8.86
CA VAL A 105 26.04 8.25 -9.60
C VAL A 105 26.92 9.23 -10.39
N VAL A 106 26.49 10.49 -10.59
CA VAL A 106 27.18 11.46 -11.47
C VAL A 106 28.18 12.39 -10.77
N GLU A 107 28.42 12.27 -9.45
CA GLU A 107 29.43 13.08 -8.74
C GLU A 107 30.74 12.33 -8.43
N TYR A 108 31.34 11.64 -9.42
CA TYR A 108 32.76 11.23 -9.36
C TYR A 108 33.30 10.88 -10.76
N ALA A 109 33.61 11.90 -11.56
CA ALA A 109 34.46 11.78 -12.75
C ALA A 109 35.29 13.04 -12.97
#